data_AF-A0AAE3WJ15-F1
#
_entry.id   AF-A0AAE3WJ15-F1
#
_cell.length_a   1.000
_cell.length_b   1.000
_cell.length_c   1.000
_cell.angle_alpha   90.00
_cell.angle_beta   90.00
_cell.angle_gamma   90.00
#
_symmetry.space_group_name_H-M   'P 1'
#
loop_
_entity.id
_entity.type
_entity.pdbx_description
1 polymer ?
#
loop_
_entity_poly.entity_id
_entity_poly.type
_entity_poly.pdbx_seq_one_letter_code
_entity_poly.pdbx_strand_id
1 'polypeptide(L)' 'MEIRIEKRKKAGSCNYCERATVNGNWVQYPYDEVIHVKGNQTSTRFCKDCFKKISDFNQYVKQGETE' A
#
# COMPACT_ATOMS: atom_id res chain seq x y z
N MET A 1 18.02 -6.98 4.87
CA MET A 1 16.56 -7.23 4.93
C MET A 1 16.04 -7.14 3.50
N GLU A 2 15.51 -8.22 2.92
CA GLU A 2 15.01 -8.23 1.53
C GLU A 2 13.53 -7.83 1.54
N ILE A 3 13.16 -6.80 0.74
CA ILE A 3 11.79 -6.35 0.56
C ILE A 3 11.45 -6.51 -0.92
N ARG A 4 10.33 -7.18 -1.23
CA ARG A 4 9.83 -7.36 -2.60
C ARG A 4 8.53 -6.60 -2.78
N ILE A 5 8.46 -5.79 -3.84
CA ILE A 5 7.28 -5.00 -4.20
C ILE A 5 6.64 -5.63 -5.44
N GLU A 6 5.41 -6.13 -5.30
CA GLU A 6 4.62 -6.72 -6.39
C GLU A 6 3.40 -5.83 -6.69
N LYS A 7 3.22 -5.41 -7.95
CA LYS A 7 1.96 -4.79 -8.40
C LYS A 7 0.97 -5.88 -8.79
N ARG A 8 -0.22 -5.91 -8.16
CA ARG A 8 -1.27 -6.88 -8.48
C ARG A 8 -2.53 -6.15 -8.97
N LYS A 9 -2.99 -6.50 -10.17
CA LYS A 9 -4.28 -6.06 -10.72
C LYS A 9 -5.42 -6.91 -10.14
N LYS A 10 -5.70 -6.75 -8.85
CA LYS A 10 -6.79 -7.45 -8.17
C LYS A 10 -7.50 -6.48 -7.26
N ALA A 11 -8.84 -6.53 -7.30
CA ALA A 11 -9.69 -5.81 -6.37
C ALA A 11 -9.27 -6.12 -4.92
N GLY A 12 -8.99 -5.09 -4.13
CA GLY A 12 -8.52 -5.27 -2.77
C GLY A 12 -8.65 -4.04 -1.88
N SER A 13 -8.42 -4.23 -0.60
CA SER A 13 -8.34 -3.15 0.39
C SER A 13 -6.91 -2.63 0.53
N CYS A 14 -6.79 -1.39 0.99
CA CYS A 14 -5.53 -0.80 1.40
C CYS A 14 -5.42 -0.86 2.93
N ASN A 15 -4.32 -1.40 3.45
CA ASN A 15 -4.03 -1.47 4.88
C ASN A 15 -3.77 -0.11 5.53
N TYR A 16 -3.48 0.94 4.75
CA TYR A 16 -3.11 2.24 5.29
C TYR A 16 -4.31 3.18 5.48
N CYS A 17 -5.16 3.29 4.46
CA CYS A 17 -6.35 4.13 4.53
C CYS A 17 -7.62 3.35 4.89
N GLU A 18 -7.49 2.03 5.11
CA GLU A 18 -8.55 1.09 5.49
C GLU A 18 -9.84 1.21 4.68
N ARG A 19 -9.74 1.72 3.44
CA ARG A 19 -10.91 1.93 2.60
C ARG A 19 -11.42 0.58 2.09
N ALA A 20 -12.48 0.12 2.73
CA ALA A 20 -13.42 -0.87 2.23
C ALA A 20 -14.81 -0.31 2.51
N THR A 21 -15.67 -0.26 1.49
CA THR A 21 -17.04 0.22 1.68
C THR A 21 -17.90 -0.98 2.00
N VAL A 22 -18.43 -1.02 3.21
CA VAL A 22 -19.43 -2.03 3.61
C VAL A 22 -20.80 -1.48 3.25
N ASN A 23 -21.49 -2.13 2.29
CA ASN A 23 -22.86 -1.79 1.92
C ASN A 23 -23.77 -2.97 2.26
N GLY A 24 -24.36 -2.93 3.45
CA GLY A 24 -25.11 -4.07 4.02
C GLY A 24 -24.20 -5.30 4.20
N ASN A 25 -24.57 -6.43 3.60
CA ASN A 25 -23.79 -7.68 3.67
C ASN A 25 -22.65 -7.78 2.64
N TRP A 26 -22.44 -6.75 1.81
CA TRP A 26 -21.44 -6.77 0.74
C TRP A 26 -20.26 -5.87 1.08
N VAL A 27 -19.05 -6.42 0.96
CA VAL A 27 -17.80 -5.66 1.05
C VAL A 27 -17.40 -5.26 -0.36
N GLN A 28 -17.46 -3.97 -0.66
CA GLN A 28 -16.89 -3.41 -1.90
C GLN A 28 -15.44 -3.01 -1.64
N TYR A 29 -14.55 -3.60 -2.44
CA TYR A 29 -13.16 -3.20 -2.48
C TYR A 29 -13.01 -2.04 -3.48
N PRO A 30 -12.62 -0.84 -3.02
CA PRO A 30 -12.65 0.36 -3.84
C PRO A 30 -11.44 0.51 -4.77
N TYR A 31 -10.53 -0.47 -4.81
CA TYR A 31 -9.30 -0.41 -5.59
C TYR A 31 -9.17 -1.61 -6.51
N ASP A 32 -9.22 -1.37 -7.83
CA ASP A 32 -9.02 -2.40 -8.86
C ASP A 32 -7.56 -2.89 -8.94
N GLU A 33 -6.63 -2.06 -8.48
CA GLU A 33 -5.20 -2.36 -8.41
C GLU A 33 -4.65 -2.09 -7.01
N VAL A 34 -3.92 -3.06 -6.46
CA VAL A 34 -3.24 -2.95 -5.17
C VAL A 34 -1.77 -3.32 -5.30
N ILE A 35 -0.93 -2.63 -4.54
CA ILE A 35 0.51 -2.85 -4.47
C ILE A 35 0.76 -3.70 -3.22
N HIS A 36 1.30 -4.90 -3.41
CA HIS A 36 1.61 -5.82 -2.34
C HIS A 36 3.10 -5.70 -2.01
N VAL A 37 3.40 -5.24 -0.80
CA VAL A 37 4.77 -5.17 -0.27
C VAL A 37 4.96 -6.37 0.64
N LYS A 38 5.90 -7.25 0.27
CA LYS A 38 6.25 -8.43 1.06
C LYS A 38 7.63 -8.24 1.67
N GLY A 39 7.69 -8.25 2.99
CA GLY A 39 8.91 -8.47 3.76
C GLY A 39 9.03 -9.94 4.19
N ASN A 40 10.11 -10.25 4.90
CA ASN A 40 10.44 -11.62 5.28
C ASN A 40 9.41 -12.27 6.24
N GLN A 41 8.77 -11.46 7.10
CA GLN A 41 7.79 -11.94 8.11
C GLN A 41 6.42 -11.24 8.01
N THR A 42 6.28 -10.23 7.15
CA THR A 42 5.05 -9.44 7.04
C THR A 42 4.76 -9.10 5.59
N SER A 43 3.48 -8.97 5.26
CA SER A 43 3.03 -8.51 3.95
C SER A 43 1.92 -7.49 4.14
N THR A 44 1.96 -6.40 3.37
CA THR A 44 0.99 -5.31 3.48
C THR A 44 0.55 -4.85 2.10
N ARG A 45 -0.70 -4.40 1.99
CA ARG A 45 -1.32 -3.96 0.73
C ARG A 45 -1.58 -2.47 0.76
N PHE A 46 -1.19 -1.80 -0.32
CA PHE A 46 -1.43 -0.37 -0.50
C PHE A 46 -2.23 -0.10 -1.77
N CYS A 47 -3.14 0.87 -1.72
CA CYS A 47 -3.61 1.51 -2.94
C CYS A 47 -2.50 2.40 -3.51
N LYS A 48 -2.62 2.73 -4.80
CA LYS A 48 -1.62 3.53 -5.52
C LYS A 48 -1.29 4.85 -4.82
N ASP A 49 -2.31 5.56 -4.34
CA ASP A 49 -2.14 6.86 -3.70
C ASP A 49 -1.40 6.76 -2.37
N CYS A 50 -1.75 5.78 -1.54
CA CYS A 50 -1.07 5.56 -0.25
C CYS A 50 0.37 5.12 -0.46
N PHE A 51 0.62 4.24 -1.44
CA PHE A 51 1.98 3.82 -1.77
C PHE A 51 2.84 4.99 -2.26
N LYS A 52 2.27 5.88 -3.10
CA LYS A 52 2.96 7.08 -3.57
C LYS A 52 3.36 7.99 -2.41
N LYS A 53 2.43 8.30 -1.49
CA LYS A 53 2.72 9.13 -0.31
C LYS A 53 3.87 8.58 0.54
N ILE A 54 3.89 7.25 0.75
CA ILE A 54 4.95 6.58 1.52
C ILE A 54 6.29 6.66 0.77
N SER A 55 6.28 6.44 -0.55
CA SER A 55 7.48 6.54 -1.38
C SER A 55 8.06 7.96 -1.36
N ASP A 56 7.21 8.97 -1.49
CA ASP A 56 7.58 10.39 -1.46
C ASP A 56 8.15 10.77 -0.08
N PHE A 57 7.52 10.30 1.01
CA PHE A 57 8.06 10.48 2.37
C PHE A 57 9.45 9.86 2.54
N ASN A 58 9.66 8.65 2.03
CA ASN A 58 10.95 7.98 2.13
C ASN A 58 12.04 8.70 1.32
N GLN A 59 11.69 9.35 0.21
CA GLN A 59 12.62 10.20 -0.54
C GLN A 59 12.97 11.47 0.24
N TYR A 60 12.00 12.07 0.94
CA TYR A 60 12.22 13.24 1.78
C TYR A 60 13.16 12.94 2.97
N VAL A 61 12.94 11.82 3.68
CA VAL A 61 13.83 11.41 4.79
C VAL A 61 15.27 11.19 4.31
N LYS A 62 15.46 10.57 3.13
CA LYS A 62 16.80 10.39 2.54
C LYS A 62 17.50 11.69 2.18
N GLN A 63 16.77 12.78 1.94
CA GLN A 63 17.37 14.09 1.69
C GLN A 63 17.80 14.77 3.00
N GLY A 64 17.07 14.55 4.11
CA GLY A 64 17.40 15.11 5.43
C GLY A 64 18.49 14.36 6.20
N GLU A 65 18.88 13.14 5.79
CA GLU A 65 20.03 12.42 6.38
C GLU A 65 21.39 12.85 5.80
N THR A 66 21.41 13.82 4.89
CA THR A 66 22.61 14.35 4.23
C THR A 66 23.10 15.70 4.80
N GLU A 67 22.51 16.19 5.90
CA GLU A 67 22.91 17.44 6.58
C GLU A 67 23.63 17.20 7.91
#